data_AF-A0A8B7QQ63-F1
#
_entry.id   AF-A0A8B7QQ63-F1
#
_cell.length_a   1.000
_cell.length_b   1.000
_cell.length_c   1.000
_cell.angle_alpha   90.00
_cell.angle_beta   90.00
_cell.angle_gamma   90.00
#
_symmetry.space_group_name_H-M   'P 1'
#
loop_
_entity.id
_entity.type
_entity.pdbx_description
1 polymer ?
#
loop_
_entity_poly.entity_id
_entity_poly.type
_entity_poly.pdbx_seq_one_letter_code
_entity_poly.pdbx_strand_id
1 'polypeptide(L)'
;PPSPPRNAISNVNETSVFLEWIPPADTGGRKDVSYYIACKKCISHAGVCDECGGHVRYLPQQIGLKNTSVMMVDLLAHTNYTFEIEAVNGVSDLSPGARQYVSVNVTTNQAG
;
A
#
# COMPACT_ATOMS: atom_id res chain seq x y z
N PRO A 1 -13.67 4.37 -12.69
CA PRO A 1 -12.76 3.94 -11.60
C PRO A 1 -12.86 4.95 -10.44
N PRO A 2 -12.55 4.57 -9.19
CA PRO A 2 -12.48 5.52 -8.08
C PRO A 2 -11.21 6.40 -8.22
N SER A 3 -11.20 7.56 -7.56
CA SER A 3 -9.99 8.36 -7.36
C SER A 3 -9.01 7.64 -6.40
N PRO A 4 -7.76 8.12 -6.23
CA PRO A 4 -6.87 7.62 -5.19
C PRO A 4 -7.47 7.75 -3.78
N PRO A 5 -7.05 6.88 -2.84
CA PRO A 5 -7.17 7.16 -1.41
C PRO A 5 -6.43 8.45 -1.04
N ARG A 6 -6.74 9.00 0.14
CA ARG A 6 -6.23 10.30 0.59
C ARG A 6 -5.54 10.18 1.94
N ASN A 7 -4.64 11.12 2.24
CA ASN A 7 -4.01 11.28 3.55
C ASN A 7 -3.49 9.97 4.16
N ALA A 8 -2.73 9.20 3.37
CA ALA A 8 -2.11 7.99 3.88
C ALA A 8 -0.99 8.35 4.85
N ILE A 9 -1.02 7.72 6.03
CA ILE A 9 -0.01 7.86 7.08
C ILE A 9 0.57 6.49 7.42
N SER A 10 1.80 6.48 7.93
CA SER A 10 2.47 5.27 8.38
C SER A 10 2.90 5.37 9.83
N ASN A 11 2.87 4.25 10.52
CA ASN A 11 3.50 4.04 11.81
C ASN A 11 4.44 2.82 11.69
N VAL A 12 5.73 3.02 11.95
CA VAL A 12 6.75 1.99 11.84
C VAL A 12 7.11 1.50 13.24
N ASN A 13 7.05 0.18 13.43
CA ASN A 13 7.50 -0.48 14.63
C ASN A 13 8.48 -1.60 14.23
N GLU A 14 9.77 -1.32 14.36
CA GLU A 14 10.87 -2.22 13.96
C GLU A 14 10.75 -2.70 12.49
N THR A 15 10.34 -3.96 12.32
CA THR A 15 10.14 -4.67 11.04
C THR A 15 8.66 -4.77 10.66
N SER A 16 7.81 -3.94 11.25
CA SER A 16 6.39 -3.83 10.93
C SER A 16 5.98 -2.41 10.61
N VAL A 17 5.00 -2.27 9.72
CA VAL A 17 4.47 -0.99 9.26
C VAL A 17 2.95 -1.07 9.31
N PHE A 18 2.34 -0.18 10.07
CA PHE A 18 0.90 0.05 10.04
C PHE A 18 0.59 1.23 9.12
N LEU A 19 -0.28 1.01 8.14
CA LEU A 19 -0.79 2.07 7.26
C LEU A 19 -2.25 2.35 7.58
N GLU A 20 -2.61 3.63 7.53
CA GLU A 20 -3.98 4.11 7.60
C GLU A 20 -4.18 5.21 6.56
N TRP A 21 -5.36 5.27 5.95
CA TRP A 21 -5.71 6.29 4.95
C TRP A 21 -7.18 6.70 5.04
N ILE A 22 -7.53 7.74 4.29
CA ILE A 22 -8.90 8.20 4.09
C ILE A 22 -9.43 7.64 2.76
N PRO A 23 -10.72 7.24 2.68
CA PRO A 23 -11.34 6.83 1.44
C PRO A 23 -11.20 7.86 0.31
N PRO A 24 -11.29 7.41 -0.96
CA PRO A 24 -11.25 8.30 -2.12
C PRO A 24 -12.37 9.34 -2.06
N ALA A 25 -12.10 10.53 -2.61
CA ALA A 25 -13.10 11.60 -2.69
C ALA A 25 -14.22 11.25 -3.69
N ASP A 26 -13.88 10.49 -4.74
CA ASP A 26 -14.82 9.98 -5.72
C ASP A 26 -14.69 8.46 -5.83
N THR A 27 -15.78 7.74 -5.60
CA THR A 27 -15.83 6.28 -5.74
C THR A 27 -16.14 5.82 -7.17
N GLY A 28 -16.32 6.77 -8.09
CA GLY A 28 -16.84 6.53 -9.43
C GLY A 28 -18.32 6.14 -9.42
N GLY A 29 -19.10 6.63 -8.44
CA GLY A 29 -20.53 6.32 -8.27
C GLY A 29 -20.83 4.91 -7.76
N ARG A 30 -19.82 4.20 -7.27
CA ARG A 30 -19.89 2.78 -6.88
C ARG A 30 -19.73 2.59 -5.36
N LYS A 31 -20.26 1.49 -4.82
CA LYS A 31 -20.19 1.15 -3.38
C LYS A 31 -19.32 -0.05 -3.07
N ASP A 32 -18.84 -0.74 -4.10
CA ASP A 32 -17.99 -1.93 -4.03
C ASP A 32 -16.50 -1.59 -3.98
N VAL A 33 -16.13 -0.40 -3.50
CA VAL A 33 -14.73 0.00 -3.36
C VAL A 33 -13.99 -0.97 -2.43
N SER A 34 -12.77 -1.33 -2.82
CA SER A 34 -11.79 -2.03 -2.00
C SER A 34 -10.40 -1.51 -2.29
N TYR A 35 -9.43 -1.88 -1.47
CA TYR A 35 -8.05 -1.43 -1.60
C TYR A 35 -7.10 -2.58 -1.93
N TYR A 36 -6.05 -2.24 -2.68
CA TYR A 36 -4.90 -3.07 -2.95
C TYR A 36 -3.64 -2.33 -2.53
N ILE A 37 -2.69 -3.06 -1.94
CA ILE A 37 -1.39 -2.52 -1.55
C ILE A 37 -0.29 -3.12 -2.43
N ALA A 38 0.31 -2.29 -3.28
CA ALA A 38 1.56 -2.64 -3.92
C ALA A 38 2.72 -2.27 -3.00
N CYS A 39 3.67 -3.18 -2.85
CA CYS A 39 4.84 -3.00 -1.99
C CYS A 39 6.10 -3.10 -2.84
N LYS A 40 6.96 -2.10 -2.71
CA LYS A 40 8.26 -2.04 -3.37
C LYS A 40 9.36 -1.90 -2.33
N LYS A 41 10.42 -2.70 -2.46
CA LYS A 41 11.66 -2.59 -1.68
C LYS A 41 12.69 -1.85 -2.52
N CYS A 42 13.11 -0.68 -2.07
CA CYS A 42 14.08 0.14 -2.79
C CYS A 42 15.49 -0.03 -2.22
N ILE A 43 16.46 -0.29 -3.08
CA ILE A 43 17.88 -0.33 -2.69
C ILE A 43 18.43 1.10 -2.83
N SER A 44 18.71 1.73 -1.70
CA SER A 44 19.06 3.16 -1.59
C SER A 44 20.29 3.59 -2.41
N HIS A 45 21.13 2.67 -2.85
CA HIS A 45 22.34 2.98 -3.63
C HIS A 45 22.16 2.86 -5.15
N ALA A 46 21.10 2.22 -5.62
CA ALA A 46 20.89 1.97 -7.05
C ALA A 46 19.66 2.70 -7.64
N GLY A 47 18.76 3.22 -6.79
CA GLY A 47 17.50 3.81 -7.24
C GLY A 47 16.52 2.80 -7.86
N VAL A 48 16.86 1.50 -7.82
CA VAL A 48 16.03 0.40 -8.28
C VAL A 48 15.17 -0.09 -7.13
N CYS A 49 13.88 -0.26 -7.40
CA CYS A 49 12.92 -0.82 -6.46
C CYS A 49 12.30 -2.08 -7.07
N ASP A 50 12.38 -3.18 -6.33
CA ASP A 50 11.76 -4.45 -6.70
C ASP A 50 10.48 -4.66 -5.92
N GLU A 51 9.59 -5.53 -6.39
CA GLU A 51 8.45 -5.97 -5.59
C GLU A 51 8.91 -6.58 -4.27
N CYS A 52 8.15 -6.35 -3.21
CA CYS A 52 8.43 -6.97 -1.92
C CYS A 52 8.37 -8.50 -2.03
N GLY A 53 9.36 -9.17 -1.46
CA GLY A 53 9.40 -10.63 -1.47
C GLY A 53 8.24 -11.25 -0.69
N GLY A 54 7.90 -12.50 -1.02
CA GLY A 54 6.77 -13.24 -0.42
C GLY A 54 6.87 -13.56 1.08
N HIS A 55 7.91 -13.08 1.77
CA HIS A 55 8.05 -13.15 3.22
C HIS A 55 7.19 -12.07 3.92
N VAL A 56 6.90 -10.95 3.24
CA VAL A 56 6.07 -9.88 3.81
C VAL A 56 4.63 -10.36 3.93
N ARG A 57 4.09 -10.31 5.15
CA ARG A 57 2.68 -10.67 5.42
C ARG A 57 1.83 -9.42 5.60
N TYR A 58 0.60 -9.49 5.13
CA TYR A 58 -0.38 -8.40 5.18
C TYR A 58 -1.55 -8.81 6.05
N LEU A 59 -1.87 -8.00 7.05
CA LEU A 59 -2.94 -8.24 8.00
C LEU A 59 -3.98 -7.11 7.89
N PRO A 60 -5.25 -7.42 7.60
CA PRO A 60 -5.82 -8.77 7.43
C PRO A 60 -5.47 -9.44 6.09
N GLN A 61 -5.21 -8.67 5.02
CA GLN A 61 -4.91 -9.16 3.68
C GLN A 61 -4.31 -8.05 2.81
N GLN A 62 -3.73 -8.38 1.66
CA GLN A 62 -3.11 -7.40 0.74
C GLN A 62 -4.09 -6.79 -0.27
N ILE A 63 -5.01 -7.61 -0.78
CA ILE A 63 -5.95 -7.25 -1.86
C ILE A 63 -7.38 -7.33 -1.30
N GLY A 64 -8.29 -6.49 -1.79
CA GLY A 64 -9.72 -6.59 -1.47
C GLY A 64 -10.08 -6.04 -0.10
N LEU A 65 -9.19 -5.25 0.51
CA LEU A 65 -9.42 -4.60 1.80
C LEU A 65 -10.66 -3.71 1.74
N LYS A 66 -11.54 -3.82 2.72
CA LYS A 66 -12.74 -2.97 2.85
C LYS A 66 -12.56 -1.83 3.85
N ASN A 67 -11.71 -2.06 4.85
CA ASN A 67 -11.29 -1.04 5.79
C ASN A 67 -10.13 -0.21 5.21
N THR A 68 -9.84 0.92 5.86
CA THR A 68 -8.80 1.87 5.43
C THR A 68 -7.51 1.75 6.23
N SER A 69 -7.17 0.52 6.62
CA SER A 69 -5.92 0.22 7.31
C SER A 69 -5.43 -1.18 7.00
N VAL A 70 -4.12 -1.37 7.16
CA VAL A 70 -3.43 -2.65 6.97
C VAL A 70 -2.12 -2.63 7.75
N MET A 71 -1.71 -3.79 8.25
CA MET A 71 -0.40 -3.98 8.85
C MET A 71 0.46 -4.89 7.98
N MET A 72 1.66 -4.45 7.64
CA MET A 72 2.70 -5.25 7.02
C MET A 72 3.68 -5.69 8.09
N VAL A 73 4.01 -6.98 8.11
CA VAL A 73 4.94 -7.57 9.08
C VAL A 73 6.00 -8.39 8.37
N ASP A 74 7.04 -8.75 9.13
CA ASP A 74 8.23 -9.47 8.65
C ASP A 74 8.97 -8.71 7.54
N LEU A 75 8.98 -7.37 7.60
CA LEU A 75 9.82 -6.59 6.70
C LEU A 75 11.29 -6.74 7.08
N LEU A 76 12.19 -6.54 6.13
CA LEU A 76 13.62 -6.52 6.42
C LEU A 76 13.96 -5.25 7.20
N ALA A 77 14.81 -5.35 8.21
CA ALA A 77 15.33 -4.19 8.95
C ALA A 77 16.20 -3.27 8.07
N HIS A 78 16.31 -2.00 8.44
CA HIS A 78 17.11 -0.97 7.75
C HIS A 78 16.87 -0.90 6.24
N THR A 79 15.63 -1.10 5.83
CA THR A 79 15.27 -1.21 4.42
C THR A 79 14.24 -0.16 4.08
N ASN A 80 14.44 0.50 2.94
CA ASN A 80 13.48 1.46 2.41
C ASN A 80 12.38 0.72 1.65
N TYR A 81 11.15 0.97 2.04
CA TYR A 81 9.95 0.46 1.39
C TYR A 81 9.09 1.60 0.88
N THR A 82 8.46 1.38 -0.27
CA THR A 82 7.41 2.23 -0.83
C THR A 82 6.13 1.40 -0.91
N PHE A 83 5.06 1.90 -0.30
CA PHE A 83 3.73 1.32 -0.40
C PHE A 83 2.85 2.20 -1.25
N GLU A 84 2.21 1.63 -2.27
CA GLU A 84 1.22 2.30 -3.10
C GLU A 84 -0.15 1.71 -2.78
N ILE A 85 -1.06 2.56 -2.32
CA ILE A 85 -2.42 2.17 -1.93
C ILE A 85 -3.34 2.57 -3.07
N GLU A 86 -3.91 1.58 -3.75
CA GLU A 86 -4.88 1.75 -4.82
C GLU A 86 -6.31 1.61 -4.28
N ALA A 87 -7.21 2.46 -4.75
CA ALA A 87 -8.64 2.21 -4.64
C ALA A 87 -9.13 1.52 -5.92
N VAL A 88 -9.88 0.44 -5.78
CA VAL A 88 -10.43 -0.33 -6.91
C VAL A 88 -11.91 -0.61 -6.70
N ASN A 89 -12.67 -0.70 -7.80
CA ASN A 89 -14.05 -1.18 -7.82
C ASN A 89 -14.26 -2.11 -9.03
N GLY A 90 -15.46 -2.66 -9.21
CA GLY A 90 -15.73 -3.62 -10.30
C GLY A 90 -15.66 -3.08 -11.73
N VAL A 91 -15.30 -1.81 -11.96
CA VAL A 91 -15.01 -1.26 -13.30
C VAL A 91 -13.57 -0.77 -13.44
N SER A 92 -12.72 -0.93 -12.42
CA SER A 92 -11.32 -0.48 -12.48
C SER A 92 -10.55 -1.16 -13.62
N ASP A 93 -10.79 -2.44 -13.86
CA ASP A 93 -10.11 -3.21 -14.92
C ASP A 93 -10.62 -2.91 -16.34
N LEU A 94 -11.75 -2.21 -16.46
CA LEU A 94 -12.30 -1.76 -17.74
C LEU A 94 -11.73 -0.40 -18.17
N SER A 95 -10.99 0.27 -17.29
CA SER A 95 -10.39 1.57 -17.59
C SER A 95 -9.07 1.38 -18.35
N PRO A 96 -8.86 2.07 -19.48
CA PRO A 96 -7.58 2.02 -20.21
C PRO A 96 -6.47 2.82 -19.52
N GLY A 97 -6.80 3.59 -18.48
CA GLY A 97 -5.83 4.40 -17.73
C GLY A 97 -5.11 3.58 -16.67
N ALA A 98 -3.89 4.03 -16.30
CA ALA A 98 -3.19 3.48 -15.16
C ALA A 98 -4.01 3.69 -13.88
N ARG A 99 -3.99 2.69 -12.98
CA ARG A 99 -4.61 2.83 -11.67
C ARG A 99 -3.90 3.93 -10.89
N GLN A 100 -4.69 4.76 -10.22
CA GLN A 100 -4.17 5.85 -9.42
C GLN A 100 -4.04 5.40 -7.96
N TYR A 101 -3.03 5.92 -7.27
CA TYR A 101 -2.66 5.50 -5.93
C TYR A 101 -2.16 6.69 -5.10
N VAL A 102 -2.14 6.49 -3.77
CA VAL A 102 -1.35 7.30 -2.85
C VAL A 102 -0.11 6.50 -2.44
N SER A 103 1.05 7.16 -2.36
CA SER A 103 2.33 6.52 -2.07
C SER A 103 2.86 6.93 -0.70
N VAL A 104 3.40 5.96 0.05
CA VAL A 104 4.02 6.15 1.36
C VAL A 104 5.40 5.50 1.37
N ASN A 105 6.43 6.30 1.68
CA ASN A 105 7.80 5.81 1.84
C ASN A 105 8.12 5.64 3.32
N VAL A 106 8.71 4.50 3.67
CA VAL A 106 9.12 4.20 5.05
C VAL A 106 10.50 3.56 5.06
N THR A 107 11.20 3.73 6.17
CA THR A 107 12.43 3.01 6.49
C THR A 107 12.19 2.22 7.76
N THR A 108 12.40 0.90 7.69
CA THR A 108 12.31 0.01 8.85
C THR A 108 13.55 0.14 9.74
N ASN A 109 13.38 -0.08 11.04
CA ASN A 109 14.46 0.02 12.04
C ASN A 109 14.99 -1.37 12.43
N GLN A 110 15.94 -1.43 13.38
CA GLN A 110 16.39 -2.70 13.96
C GLN A 110 15.21 -3.48 14.55
N ALA A 111 15.19 -4.79 14.32
CA ALA A 111 14.46 -5.73 15.18
C ALA A 111 15.32 -5.99 16.42
N GLY A 112 14.71 -5.93 17.60
CA GLY A 112 15.38 -6.23 18.88
C GLY A 112 15.74 -7.70 19.05
#